data_AF-A0AAW4VWM1-F1
#
_entry.id   AF-A0AAW4VWM1-F1
#
_cell.length_a   1.000
_cell.length_b   1.000
_cell.length_c   1.000
_cell.angle_alpha   90.00
_cell.angle_beta   90.00
_cell.angle_gamma   90.00
#
_symmetry.space_group_name_H-M   'P 1'
#
loop_
_entity.id
_entity.type
_entity.pdbx_description
1 polymer ?
#
loop_
_entity_poly.entity_id
_entity_poly.type
_entity_poly.pdbx_seq_one_letter_code
_entity_poly.pdbx_strand_id
1 'polypeptide(L)'
;MAGSLLALFAAPRYLKSGITTIPQLLGERYDKPTKLWFSIAYIILYLFVQILVILYSGSLVFENIFNLSGILGITKFQSIIILCILITIIGSIYAIFGGLKAVAVSDTINGVGLLIGGLMIPFLALNVLGHASGSENSVAYPLRLMYHQFKRVRQPKQENLEVIYYGTEKMRLHRYPLHRAGLARPFPGCKERRL
;
A
#
# COMPACT_ATOMS: atom_id res chain seq x y z
N MET A 1 -11.13 -8.91 10.16
CA MET A 1 -11.68 -10.23 9.78
C MET A 1 -12.63 -10.15 8.58
N ALA A 2 -13.47 -9.12 8.43
CA ALA A 2 -14.36 -8.97 7.27
C ALA A 2 -13.64 -8.80 5.91
N GLY A 3 -12.51 -8.09 5.87
CA GLY A 3 -11.76 -7.87 4.61
C GLY A 3 -11.14 -9.14 4.01
N SER A 4 -10.64 -10.05 4.86
CA SER A 4 -10.05 -11.32 4.43
C SER A 4 -11.10 -12.27 3.84
N LEU A 5 -12.30 -12.28 4.42
CA LEU A 5 -13.44 -13.06 3.93
C LEU A 5 -13.98 -12.50 2.61
N LEU A 6 -14.06 -11.17 2.50
CA LEU A 6 -14.41 -10.53 1.22
C LEU A 6 -13.40 -10.90 0.14
N ALA A 7 -12.10 -10.84 0.43
CA ALA A 7 -11.06 -11.20 -0.54
C ALA A 7 -11.15 -12.67 -0.98
N LEU A 8 -11.35 -13.61 -0.05
CA LEU A 8 -11.51 -15.04 -0.35
C LEU A 8 -12.79 -15.38 -1.13
N PHE A 9 -13.85 -14.58 -0.99
CA PHE A 9 -15.12 -14.79 -1.69
C PHE A 9 -15.21 -14.03 -3.02
N ALA A 10 -14.58 -12.86 -3.07
CA ALA A 10 -14.40 -12.04 -4.26
C ALA A 10 -13.43 -12.70 -5.23
N ALA A 11 -12.23 -13.07 -4.79
CA ALA A 11 -11.16 -13.61 -5.63
C ALA A 11 -11.61 -14.74 -6.58
N PRO A 12 -12.29 -15.81 -6.13
CA PRO A 12 -12.72 -16.89 -7.03
C PRO A 12 -13.81 -16.45 -8.02
N ARG A 13 -14.57 -15.39 -7.74
CA ARG A 13 -15.52 -14.79 -8.71
C ARG A 13 -14.81 -13.92 -9.74
N TYR A 14 -13.77 -13.17 -9.35
CA TYR A 14 -12.97 -12.35 -10.27
C TYR A 14 -12.10 -13.18 -11.22
N LEU A 15 -11.56 -14.32 -10.77
CA LEU A 15 -10.76 -15.21 -11.63
C LEU A 15 -11.62 -15.99 -12.65
N LYS A 16 -12.88 -16.31 -12.32
CA LYS A 16 -13.79 -17.06 -13.23
C LYS A 16 -14.36 -16.23 -14.38
N SER A 17 -14.39 -14.91 -14.26
CA SER A 17 -14.91 -14.02 -15.30
C SER A 17 -13.85 -13.58 -16.33
N GLY A 18 -12.57 -13.90 -16.16
CA GLY A 18 -11.51 -13.53 -17.10
C GLY A 18 -11.25 -12.01 -17.19
N ILE A 19 -11.83 -11.24 -16.26
CA ILE A 19 -11.77 -9.79 -16.23
C ILE A 19 -10.48 -9.38 -15.52
N THR A 20 -9.52 -8.87 -16.27
CA THR A 20 -8.16 -8.59 -15.79
C THR A 20 -8.02 -7.27 -15.05
N THR A 21 -9.03 -6.38 -15.11
CA THR A 21 -8.96 -5.04 -14.50
C THR A 21 -10.32 -4.56 -13.98
N ILE A 22 -10.32 -3.75 -12.90
CA ILE A 22 -11.53 -3.13 -12.32
C ILE A 22 -12.35 -2.32 -13.37
N PRO A 23 -11.73 -1.49 -14.25
CA PRO A 23 -12.43 -0.84 -15.35
C PRO A 23 -13.16 -1.80 -16.28
N GLN A 24 -12.59 -2.98 -16.54
CA GLN A 24 -13.15 -3.98 -17.44
C GLN A 24 -14.34 -4.71 -16.80
N LEU A 25 -14.35 -4.87 -15.47
CA LEU A 25 -15.51 -5.34 -14.71
C LEU A 25 -16.68 -4.35 -14.77
N LEU A 26 -16.37 -3.06 -14.62
CA LEU A 26 -17.38 -2.02 -14.73
C LEU A 26 -17.92 -1.94 -16.17
N GLY A 27 -17.08 -2.13 -17.19
CA GLY A 27 -17.49 -2.09 -18.59
C GLY A 27 -18.27 -3.30 -19.11
N GLU A 28 -18.23 -4.46 -18.44
CA GLU A 28 -19.19 -5.54 -18.73
C GLU A 28 -20.57 -5.28 -18.10
N ARG A 29 -20.61 -4.50 -17.02
CA ARG A 29 -21.85 -4.17 -16.30
C ARG A 29 -22.49 -2.85 -16.73
N TYR A 30 -21.71 -1.95 -17.33
CA TYR A 30 -22.11 -0.62 -17.78
C TYR A 30 -21.65 -0.39 -19.22
N ASP A 31 -22.38 0.43 -19.97
CA ASP A 31 -22.15 0.71 -21.39
C ASP A 31 -20.69 1.08 -21.76
N LYS A 32 -20.32 0.77 -23.01
CA LYS A 32 -19.00 1.03 -23.62
C LYS A 32 -18.42 2.44 -23.35
N PRO A 33 -19.18 3.56 -23.45
CA PRO A 33 -18.66 4.90 -23.13
C PRO A 33 -18.22 5.04 -21.66
N THR A 34 -18.95 4.47 -20.71
CA THR A 34 -18.62 4.57 -19.27
C THR A 34 -17.31 3.84 -18.95
N LYS A 35 -17.06 2.71 -19.60
CA LYS A 35 -15.78 1.98 -19.51
C LYS A 35 -14.60 2.86 -19.94
N LEU A 36 -14.75 3.58 -21.05
CA LEU A 36 -13.69 4.38 -21.65
C LEU A 36 -13.31 5.57 -20.77
N TRP A 37 -14.31 6.31 -20.27
CA TRP A 37 -14.09 7.40 -19.31
C TRP A 37 -13.42 6.94 -18.02
N PHE A 38 -13.88 5.83 -17.45
CA PHE A 38 -13.30 5.29 -16.22
C PHE A 38 -11.85 4.80 -16.44
N SER A 39 -11.56 4.15 -17.57
CA SER A 39 -10.21 3.70 -17.90
C SER A 39 -9.24 4.87 -18.08
N ILE A 40 -9.65 5.94 -18.77
CA ILE A 40 -8.83 7.13 -18.95
C ILE A 40 -8.56 7.80 -17.59
N ALA A 41 -9.60 8.00 -16.78
CA ALA A 41 -9.46 8.57 -15.44
C ALA A 41 -8.51 7.73 -14.56
N TYR A 42 -8.59 6.41 -14.65
CA TYR A 42 -7.72 5.49 -13.92
C TYR A 42 -6.25 5.60 -14.34
N ILE A 43 -5.98 5.62 -15.66
CA ILE A 43 -4.60 5.75 -16.19
C ILE A 43 -3.99 7.09 -15.77
N ILE A 44 -4.73 8.19 -15.89
CA ILE A 44 -4.27 9.53 -15.48
C ILE A 44 -3.98 9.55 -13.98
N LEU A 45 -4.90 9.07 -13.15
CA LEU A 45 -4.72 9.01 -11.70
C LEU A 45 -3.47 8.22 -11.33
N TYR A 46 -3.28 7.05 -11.94
CA TYR A 46 -2.12 6.20 -11.68
C TYR A 46 -0.82 6.88 -12.12
N LEU A 47 -0.78 7.48 -13.32
CA LEU A 47 0.40 8.19 -13.82
C LEU A 47 0.80 9.35 -12.89
N PHE A 48 -0.12 10.20 -12.47
CA PHE A 48 0.25 11.31 -11.60
C PHE A 48 0.57 10.82 -10.18
N VAL A 49 -0.38 10.16 -9.52
CA VAL A 49 -0.25 9.84 -8.09
C VAL A 49 0.86 8.81 -7.85
N GLN A 50 0.90 7.73 -8.63
CA GLN A 50 1.86 6.65 -8.37
C GLN A 50 3.29 7.10 -8.68
N ILE A 51 3.51 7.80 -9.79
CA ILE A 51 4.85 8.29 -10.15
C ILE A 51 5.32 9.32 -9.12
N LEU A 52 4.49 10.29 -8.75
CA LEU A 52 4.85 11.32 -7.75
C LEU A 52 5.21 10.69 -6.40
N VAL A 53 4.43 9.71 -5.93
CA VAL A 53 4.69 9.03 -4.65
C VAL A 53 5.99 8.22 -4.70
N ILE A 54 6.25 7.49 -5.79
CA ILE A 54 7.48 6.69 -5.94
C ILE A 54 8.71 7.60 -5.99
N LEU A 55 8.69 8.67 -6.79
CA LEU A 55 9.81 9.60 -6.91
C LEU A 55 10.12 10.31 -5.58
N TYR A 56 9.07 10.80 -4.89
CA TYR A 56 9.24 11.49 -3.62
C TYR A 56 9.79 10.56 -2.52
N SER A 57 9.18 9.39 -2.36
CA SER A 57 9.63 8.41 -1.35
C SER A 57 11.03 7.89 -1.64
N GLY A 58 11.37 7.64 -2.91
CA GLY A 58 12.72 7.26 -3.33
C GLY A 58 13.75 8.32 -2.97
N SER A 59 13.52 9.58 -3.36
CA SER A 59 14.44 10.69 -3.07
C SER A 59 14.64 10.89 -1.55
N LEU A 60 13.59 10.72 -0.75
CA LEU A 60 13.66 10.81 0.70
C LEU A 60 14.54 9.69 1.31
N VAL A 61 14.42 8.45 0.82
CA VAL A 61 15.25 7.34 1.29
C VAL A 61 16.72 7.56 0.91
N PHE A 62 17.00 8.01 -0.32
CA PHE A 62 18.36 8.34 -0.75
C PHE A 62 18.98 9.47 0.09
N GLU A 63 18.21 10.53 0.38
CA GLU A 63 18.66 11.60 1.28
C GLU A 63 19.01 11.08 2.68
N ASN A 64 18.20 10.18 3.25
CA ASN A 64 18.45 9.63 4.58
C ASN A 64 19.68 8.70 4.64
N ILE A 65 19.94 7.93 3.58
CA ILE A 65 21.08 7.00 3.53
C ILE A 65 22.39 7.74 3.29
N PHE A 66 22.41 8.65 2.30
CA PHE A 66 23.64 9.34 1.89
C PHE A 66 23.86 10.69 2.59
N ASN A 67 22.88 11.20 3.35
CA ASN A 67 22.92 12.53 4.00
C ASN A 67 23.42 13.63 3.07
N LEU A 68 22.87 13.70 1.85
CA LEU A 68 23.35 14.61 0.81
C LEU A 68 23.15 16.09 1.18
N SER A 69 22.12 16.43 1.97
CA SER A 69 21.97 17.77 2.57
C SER A 69 23.18 18.18 3.42
N GLY A 70 23.79 17.23 4.15
CA GLY A 70 24.98 17.49 4.95
C GLY A 70 26.25 17.63 4.10
N ILE A 71 26.39 16.79 3.08
CA ILE A 71 27.58 16.78 2.21
C ILE A 71 27.61 18.01 1.29
N LEU A 72 26.46 18.41 0.76
CA LEU A 72 26.35 19.54 -0.17
C LEU A 72 26.16 20.88 0.56
N GLY A 73 25.90 20.87 1.87
CA GLY A 73 25.61 22.08 2.66
C GLY A 73 24.31 22.78 2.29
N ILE A 74 23.37 22.05 1.67
CA ILE A 74 22.11 22.56 1.12
C ILE A 74 20.94 22.15 2.02
N THR A 75 19.83 22.89 1.98
CA THR A 75 18.60 22.51 2.71
C THR A 75 18.04 21.17 2.25
N LYS A 76 17.47 20.38 3.17
CA LYS A 76 16.86 19.07 2.86
C LYS A 76 15.84 19.12 1.71
N PHE A 77 15.02 20.18 1.66
CA PHE A 77 14.04 20.36 0.59
C PHE A 77 14.70 20.45 -0.78
N GLN A 78 15.80 21.19 -0.88
CA GLN A 78 16.51 21.37 -2.14
C GLN A 78 17.28 20.12 -2.54
N SER A 79 17.86 19.36 -1.60
CA SER A 79 18.45 18.04 -1.88
C SER A 79 17.43 17.06 -2.45
N ILE A 80 16.23 17.00 -1.87
CA ILE A 80 15.15 16.11 -2.36
C ILE A 80 14.74 16.48 -3.79
N ILE A 81 14.64 17.78 -4.12
CA ILE A 81 14.29 18.23 -5.47
C ILE A 81 15.37 17.83 -6.48
N ILE A 82 16.65 18.04 -6.14
CA ILE A 82 17.79 17.68 -7.00
C ILE A 82 17.81 16.16 -7.25
N LEU A 83 17.63 15.36 -6.20
CA LEU A 83 17.56 13.90 -6.32
C LEU A 83 16.39 13.46 -7.19
N CYS A 84 15.22 14.06 -7.01
CA CYS A 84 14.03 13.77 -7.80
C CYS A 84 14.28 14.01 -9.30
N ILE A 85 14.90 15.14 -9.65
CA ILE A 85 15.24 15.44 -11.05
C ILE A 85 16.25 14.42 -11.59
N LEU A 86 17.28 14.08 -10.81
CA LEU A 86 18.31 13.12 -11.21
C LEU A 86 17.72 11.73 -11.50
N ILE A 87 16.93 11.16 -10.58
CA ILE A 87 16.30 9.85 -10.77
C ILE A 87 15.29 9.86 -11.94
N THR A 88 14.62 11.00 -12.17
CA THR A 88 13.67 11.16 -13.28
C THR A 88 14.36 11.20 -14.63
N ILE A 89 15.51 11.88 -14.73
CA ILE A 89 16.30 11.93 -15.97
C ILE A 89 16.80 10.52 -16.30
N ILE A 90 17.41 9.82 -15.34
CA ILE A 90 17.91 8.47 -15.54
C ILE A 90 16.77 7.50 -15.88
N GLY A 91 15.65 7.59 -15.15
CA GLY A 91 14.46 6.76 -15.38
C GLY A 91 13.81 7.00 -16.75
N SER A 92 13.73 8.25 -17.20
CA SER A 92 13.15 8.58 -18.51
C SER A 92 14.02 8.09 -19.67
N ILE A 93 15.35 8.24 -19.57
CA ILE A 93 16.30 7.67 -20.54
C ILE A 93 16.10 6.15 -20.63
N TYR A 94 16.08 5.44 -19.50
CA TYR A 94 15.89 4.00 -19.47
C TYR A 94 14.54 3.57 -20.09
N ALA A 95 13.46 4.31 -19.79
CA ALA A 95 12.14 4.01 -20.32
C ALA A 95 12.05 4.19 -21.85
N ILE A 96 12.68 5.24 -22.39
CA ILE A 96 12.67 5.54 -23.83
C ILE A 96 13.46 4.48 -24.62
N PHE A 97 14.67 4.14 -24.18
CA PHE A 97 15.51 3.17 -24.90
C PHE A 97 15.01 1.72 -24.78
N GLY A 98 14.28 1.41 -23.72
CA GLY A 98 13.95 0.04 -23.37
C GLY A 98 12.58 -0.47 -23.84
N GLY A 99 11.62 0.43 -24.09
CA GLY A 99 10.25 0.07 -24.46
C GLY A 99 9.54 -0.81 -23.43
N LEU A 100 8.46 -1.49 -23.84
CA LEU A 100 7.63 -2.33 -22.95
C LEU A 100 8.41 -3.52 -22.33
N LYS A 101 9.42 -4.05 -23.02
CA LYS A 101 10.24 -5.15 -22.51
C LYS A 101 11.14 -4.70 -21.35
N ALA A 102 11.76 -3.53 -21.45
CA ALA A 102 12.63 -3.05 -20.37
C ALA A 102 11.85 -2.77 -19.10
N VAL A 103 10.64 -2.21 -19.20
CA VAL A 103 9.79 -1.98 -18.02
C VAL A 103 9.46 -3.31 -17.32
N ALA A 104 9.07 -4.34 -18.08
CA ALA A 104 8.81 -5.66 -17.53
C ALA A 104 10.05 -6.28 -16.87
N VAL A 105 11.23 -6.10 -17.48
CA VAL A 105 12.50 -6.57 -16.91
C VAL A 105 12.84 -5.79 -15.62
N SER A 106 12.69 -4.47 -15.60
CA SER A 106 12.94 -3.67 -14.40
C SER A 106 12.01 -4.03 -13.24
N ASP A 107 10.75 -4.36 -13.52
CA ASP A 107 9.81 -4.81 -12.48
C ASP A 107 10.24 -6.14 -11.87
N THR A 108 10.72 -7.09 -12.69
CA THR A 108 11.23 -8.37 -12.17
C THR A 108 12.48 -8.17 -11.31
N ILE A 109 13.41 -7.31 -11.73
CA ILE A 109 14.64 -7.03 -10.98
C ILE A 109 14.31 -6.33 -9.66
N ASN A 110 13.43 -5.32 -9.69
CA ASN A 110 12.97 -4.62 -8.49
C ASN A 110 12.29 -5.59 -7.51
N GLY A 111 11.47 -6.51 -8.02
CA GLY A 111 10.84 -7.56 -7.21
C GLY A 111 11.86 -8.48 -6.53
N VAL A 112 12.87 -8.95 -7.25
CA VAL A 112 13.93 -9.80 -6.68
C VAL A 112 14.78 -9.02 -5.67
N GLY A 113 15.12 -7.77 -5.96
CA GLY A 113 15.86 -6.89 -5.05
C GLY A 113 15.10 -6.64 -3.75
N LEU A 114 13.79 -6.37 -3.83
CA LEU A 114 12.92 -6.23 -2.66
C LEU A 114 12.78 -7.54 -1.87
N LEU A 115 12.75 -8.70 -2.54
CA LEU A 115 12.68 -9.99 -1.87
C LEU A 115 13.94 -10.27 -1.04
N ILE A 116 15.12 -10.04 -1.62
CA ILE A 116 16.40 -10.24 -0.93
C ILE A 116 16.59 -9.19 0.17
N GLY A 117 16.36 -7.92 -0.13
CA GLY A 117 16.50 -6.83 0.85
C GLY A 117 15.49 -6.95 2.00
N GLY A 118 14.24 -7.30 1.69
CA GLY A 118 13.20 -7.54 2.69
C GLY A 118 13.50 -8.72 3.61
N LEU A 119 14.23 -9.73 3.13
CA LEU A 119 14.68 -10.88 3.94
C LEU A 119 15.96 -10.56 4.72
N MET A 120 16.85 -9.70 4.19
CA MET A 120 18.04 -9.23 4.91
C MET A 120 17.69 -8.41 6.15
N ILE A 121 16.68 -7.53 6.11
CA ILE A 121 16.30 -6.67 7.25
C ILE A 121 16.03 -7.48 8.53
N PRO A 122 15.12 -8.48 8.55
CA PRO A 122 14.90 -9.28 9.74
C PRO A 122 16.15 -10.09 10.11
N PHE A 123 16.90 -10.64 9.14
CA PHE A 123 18.09 -11.41 9.46
C PHE A 123 19.17 -10.58 10.17
N LEU A 124 19.44 -9.37 9.69
CA LEU A 124 20.35 -8.42 10.32
C LEU A 124 19.81 -7.91 11.67
N ALA A 125 18.52 -7.62 11.74
CA ALA A 125 17.88 -7.20 12.99
C ALA A 125 17.98 -8.29 14.07
N LEU A 126 17.78 -9.56 13.71
CA LEU A 126 17.94 -10.72 14.60
C LEU A 126 19.39 -10.86 15.07
N ASN A 127 20.36 -10.69 14.16
CA ASN A 127 21.77 -10.81 14.49
C ASN A 127 22.23 -9.72 15.48
N VAL A 128 21.84 -8.47 15.26
CA VAL A 128 22.16 -7.34 16.16
C VAL A 128 21.48 -7.51 17.53
N LEU A 129 20.21 -7.93 17.56
CA LEU A 129 19.49 -8.16 18.81
C LEU A 129 20.05 -9.35 19.60
N GLY A 130 20.49 -10.40 18.91
CA GLY A 130 21.16 -11.57 19.49
C GLY A 130 22.48 -11.20 20.17
N HIS A 131 23.31 -10.39 19.53
CA HIS A 131 24.55 -9.87 20.11
C HIS A 131 24.29 -8.95 21.31
N ALA A 132 23.29 -8.08 21.23
CA ALA A 132 22.94 -7.18 22.34
C ALA A 132 22.38 -7.90 23.58
N SER A 133 21.85 -9.12 23.43
CA SER A 133 21.18 -9.85 24.53
C SER A 133 22.10 -10.83 25.28
N GLY A 134 23.34 -11.05 24.81
CA GLY A 134 24.36 -11.87 25.51
C GLY A 134 23.97 -13.33 25.80
N SER A 135 22.90 -13.85 25.19
CA SER A 135 22.30 -15.14 25.54
C SER A 135 22.47 -16.15 24.41
N GLU A 136 22.94 -17.34 24.78
CA GLU A 136 23.16 -18.53 23.93
C GLU A 136 21.88 -18.98 23.17
N ASN A 137 20.72 -18.39 23.46
CA ASN A 137 19.46 -18.60 22.76
C ASN A 137 19.08 -17.39 21.89
N SER A 138 19.88 -17.14 20.85
CA SER A 138 19.80 -15.95 19.97
C SER A 138 18.49 -15.80 19.17
N VAL A 139 17.64 -16.82 19.14
CA VAL A 139 16.39 -16.85 18.34
C VAL A 139 15.12 -16.60 19.16
N ALA A 140 15.09 -16.93 20.45
CA ALA A 140 13.84 -16.95 21.23
C ALA A 140 13.32 -15.55 21.59
N TYR A 141 14.22 -14.64 22.01
CA TYR A 141 13.88 -13.28 22.40
C TYR A 141 13.37 -12.41 21.24
N PRO A 142 14.05 -12.36 20.07
CA PRO A 142 13.57 -11.54 18.98
C PRO A 142 12.29 -12.10 18.33
N LEU A 143 12.08 -13.42 18.34
CA LEU A 143 10.83 -14.02 17.85
C LEU A 143 9.63 -13.61 18.73
N ARG A 144 9.85 -13.51 20.05
CA ARG A 144 8.85 -13.01 21.02
C ARG A 144 8.57 -11.52 20.83
N LEU A 145 9.59 -10.72 20.51
CA LEU A 145 9.45 -9.29 20.21
C LEU A 145 8.75 -9.05 18.86
N MET A 146 9.09 -9.82 17.83
CA MET A 146 8.38 -9.82 16.54
C MET A 146 6.89 -10.14 16.72
N TYR A 147 6.56 -11.15 17.52
CA TYR A 147 5.17 -11.46 17.83
C TYR A 147 4.42 -10.26 18.45
N HIS A 148 5.07 -9.55 19.37
CA HIS A 148 4.48 -8.39 20.03
C HIS A 148 4.33 -7.16 19.12
N GLN A 149 5.26 -6.94 18.18
CA GLN A 149 5.18 -5.86 17.17
C GLN A 149 4.18 -6.17 16.05
N PHE A 150 4.16 -7.42 15.55
CA PHE A 150 3.18 -7.86 14.57
C PHE A 150 1.74 -7.72 15.08
N LYS A 151 1.52 -7.94 16.38
CA LYS A 151 0.23 -7.68 17.04
C LYS A 151 -0.16 -6.19 17.00
N ARG A 152 0.80 -5.26 17.02
CA ARG A 152 0.52 -3.82 16.85
C ARG A 152 0.15 -3.46 15.41
N VAL A 153 0.85 -4.00 14.42
CA VAL A 153 0.52 -3.75 12.99
C VAL A 153 -0.87 -4.32 12.63
N ARG A 154 -1.29 -5.41 13.26
CA ARG A 154 -2.64 -5.99 13.05
C ARG A 154 -3.78 -5.17 13.65
N GLN A 155 -3.53 -4.26 14.60
CA GLN A 155 -4.60 -3.45 15.20
C GLN A 155 -4.72 -2.11 14.49
N PRO A 156 -5.70 -1.92 13.58
CA PRO A 156 -5.99 -0.59 13.08
C PRO A 156 -6.46 0.29 14.24
N LYS A 157 -5.83 1.46 14.40
CA LYS A 157 -6.19 2.50 15.36
C LYS A 157 -7.68 2.79 15.23
N GLN A 158 -8.44 2.61 16.31
CA GLN A 158 -9.92 2.66 16.37
C GLN A 158 -10.50 3.99 15.83
N GLU A 159 -9.71 5.06 15.87
CA GLU A 159 -9.97 6.38 15.28
C GLU A 159 -10.24 6.35 13.75
N ASN A 160 -9.57 5.46 13.00
CA ASN A 160 -9.81 5.30 11.56
C ASN A 160 -11.00 4.41 11.22
N LEU A 161 -11.52 3.64 12.20
CA LEU A 161 -12.62 2.71 11.95
C LEU A 161 -13.96 3.45 11.83
N GLU A 162 -14.19 4.47 12.67
CA GLU A 162 -15.42 5.27 12.64
C GLU A 162 -15.61 6.00 11.30
N VAL A 163 -14.52 6.56 10.74
CA VAL A 163 -14.53 7.27 9.44
C VAL A 163 -14.85 6.31 8.28
N ILE A 164 -14.33 5.08 8.33
CA ILE A 164 -14.57 4.06 7.29
C ILE A 164 -16.01 3.51 7.36
N TYR A 165 -16.57 3.35 8.57
CA TYR A 165 -17.97 2.93 8.73
C TYR A 165 -18.97 4.03 8.35
N TYR A 166 -18.73 5.29 8.73
CA TYR A 166 -19.59 6.41 8.32
C TYR A 166 -19.54 6.66 6.80
N GLY A 167 -18.36 6.54 6.18
CA GLY A 167 -18.21 6.72 4.73
C GLY A 167 -18.90 5.62 3.90
N THR A 168 -18.92 4.39 4.41
CA THR A 168 -19.55 3.24 3.72
C THR A 168 -21.06 3.17 3.93
N GLU A 169 -21.60 3.60 5.08
CA GLU A 169 -23.06 3.73 5.27
C GLU A 169 -23.67 4.83 4.40
N LYS A 170 -23.03 6.00 4.31
CA LYS A 170 -23.54 7.13 3.52
C LYS A 170 -23.59 6.83 2.02
N MET A 171 -22.70 5.97 1.51
CA MET A 171 -22.76 5.45 0.13
C MET A 171 -23.76 4.31 -0.07
N ARG A 172 -24.18 3.61 1.00
CA ARG A 172 -25.16 2.51 0.91
C ARG A 172 -26.59 3.05 0.90
N LEU A 173 -26.87 4.14 1.62
CA LEU A 173 -28.19 4.77 1.67
C LEU A 173 -28.59 5.47 0.37
N HIS A 174 -27.63 5.94 -0.44
CA HIS A 174 -27.92 6.61 -1.72
C HIS A 174 -28.16 5.64 -2.88
N ARG A 175 -27.89 4.33 -2.72
CA ARG A 175 -27.98 3.33 -3.81
C ARG A 175 -29.23 2.43 -3.77
N TYR A 176 -30.05 2.52 -2.72
CA TYR A 176 -31.31 1.76 -2.60
C TYR A 176 -32.38 2.60 -1.88
N PRO A 177 -33.16 3.43 -2.60
CA PRO A 177 -34.21 4.22 -2.00
C PRO A 177 -35.53 3.44 -1.99
N LEU A 178 -35.55 2.16 -1.64
CA LEU A 178 -36.80 1.43 -1.39
C LEU A 178 -36.47 0.11 -0.67
N HIS A 179 -37.27 -0.24 0.33
CA HIS A 179 -37.24 -1.49 1.08
C HIS A 179 -36.29 -1.57 2.31
N ARG A 180 -36.58 -0.77 3.35
CA ARG A 180 -36.71 -1.25 4.76
C ARG A 180 -37.15 -0.12 5.69
N ALA A 181 -38.46 0.11 5.73
CA ALA A 181 -39.10 0.35 7.02
C ALA A 181 -39.19 -1.04 7.71
N GLY A 182 -38.62 -1.19 8.91
CA GLY A 182 -38.92 -2.36 9.76
C GLY A 182 -37.77 -3.25 10.23
N LEU A 183 -36.49 -2.85 10.13
CA LEU A 183 -35.40 -3.64 10.76
C LEU A 183 -34.32 -2.75 11.39
N ALA A 184 -34.77 -1.83 12.25
CA ALA A 184 -33.95 -1.34 13.35
C ALA A 184 -34.20 -2.27 14.55
N ARG A 185 -33.33 -3.27 14.74
CA ARG A 185 -33.14 -3.84 16.08
C ARG A 185 -31.82 -3.30 16.62
N PRO A 186 -31.83 -2.63 17.79
CA PRO A 186 -30.61 -2.13 18.39
C PRO A 186 -29.72 -3.31 18.80
N PHE A 187 -28.41 -3.18 18.57
CA PHE A 187 -27.42 -4.09 19.12
C PHE A 187 -27.45 -3.99 20.67
N PRO A 188 -27.70 -5.08 21.41
CA PRO A 188 -27.51 -5.08 22.86
C PRO A 188 -26.03 -5.36 23.13
N GLY A 189 -25.31 -4.40 23.71
CA GLY A 189 -23.93 -4.67 24.13
C GLY A 189 -23.01 -3.49 24.35
N CYS A 190 -23.48 -2.24 24.23
CA CYS A 190 -22.67 -1.10 24.68
C CYS A 190 -22.70 -1.04 26.21
N LYS A 191 -21.73 -1.71 26.85
CA LYS A 191 -21.40 -1.43 28.25
C LYS A 191 -20.62 -0.11 28.26
N GLU A 192 -21.37 0.95 28.48
CA GLU A 192 -20.96 2.25 29.00
C GLU A 192 -19.83 2.04 30.04
N ARG A 193 -18.57 2.29 29.66
CA ARG A 193 -17.49 2.42 30.63
C ARG A 193 -17.31 3.92 30.88
N ARG A 194 -18.15 4.39 31.81
CA ARG A 194 -18.04 5.67 32.48
C ARG A 194 -16.89 5.57 33.50
N LEU A 195 -16.11 6.64 33.58
CA LEU A 195 -14.90 6.89 34.41
C LEU A 195 -13.58 6.39 33.81
#